data_AF-A0A245ZQT1-F1
#
_entry.id   AF-A0A245ZQT1-F1
#
_cell.length_a   1.000
_cell.length_b   1.000
_cell.length_c   1.000
_cell.angle_alpha   90.00
_cell.angle_beta   90.00
_cell.angle_gamma   90.00
#
_symmetry.space_group_name_H-M   'P 1'
#
loop_
_entity.id
_entity.type
_entity.pdbx_description
1 polymer ?
#
loop_
_entity_poly.entity_id
_entity_poly.type
_entity_poly.pdbx_seq_one_letter_code
_entity_poly.pdbx_strand_id
1 'polypeptide(L)'
;MSLPVERKLTSLDGACGVQVALRSAMMSIAVLTPGLWVMPVAYCLYLMLLLDVARPGRSGESLVGLVGMAVVLIGFHALLLTRRQQILAALSAAYDIAGRKLHQVEQDSLRHALLGGAAAALVDAASLPLLLAILALISGWLVVIPLFGVMIGALILMTEARRMKRCSAPGEPRRMRDAFGVLVDNQRDHLALLGLADRAAAVATAHRHAAALSDAANTRRPGRAKAGILAHGIVPRRCCRCRDLDGGQRCREHWRNCRGLAADLFRIRAATPSGR
;
A
#
# COMPACT_ATOMS: atom_id res chain seq x y z
N MET A 1 -15.34 6.21 42.73
CA MET A 1 -14.18 5.56 42.07
C MET A 1 -14.66 4.24 41.47
N SER A 2 -15.19 4.27 40.24
CA SER A 2 -15.86 3.11 39.63
C SER A 2 -15.75 3.16 38.10
N LEU A 3 -14.54 3.27 37.53
CA LEU A 3 -14.34 3.37 36.07
C LEU A 3 -13.17 2.55 35.44
N PRO A 4 -12.89 1.28 35.85
CA PRO A 4 -12.00 0.41 35.06
C PRO A 4 -12.69 -0.75 34.31
N VAL A 5 -13.99 -1.02 34.53
CA VAL A 5 -14.65 -2.24 33.99
C VAL A 5 -15.18 -2.07 32.56
N GLU A 6 -15.72 -0.90 32.19
CA GLU A 6 -16.31 -0.67 30.86
C GLU A 6 -15.29 -0.76 29.71
N ARG A 7 -14.00 -0.43 29.92
CA ARG A 7 -12.98 -0.53 28.86
C ARG A 7 -12.64 -1.96 28.43
N LYS A 8 -12.89 -2.96 29.29
CA LYS A 8 -12.59 -4.36 28.94
C LYS A 8 -13.65 -4.97 28.04
N LEU A 9 -14.92 -4.60 28.21
CA LEU A 9 -16.03 -5.10 27.40
C LEU A 9 -15.94 -4.59 25.94
N THR A 10 -15.66 -3.30 25.74
CA THR A 10 -15.49 -2.74 24.39
C THR A 10 -14.30 -3.33 23.63
N SER A 11 -13.30 -3.89 24.34
CA SER A 11 -12.13 -4.51 23.71
C SER A 11 -12.39 -5.95 23.24
N LEU A 12 -13.33 -6.67 23.85
CA LEU A 12 -13.66 -8.04 23.49
C LEU A 12 -14.61 -8.09 22.28
N ASP A 13 -15.56 -7.16 22.20
CA ASP A 13 -16.48 -7.04 21.07
C ASP A 13 -15.75 -6.71 19.76
N GLY A 14 -14.69 -5.89 19.84
CA GLY A 14 -13.87 -5.54 18.68
C GLY A 14 -13.12 -6.72 18.08
N ALA A 15 -12.60 -7.64 18.89
CA ALA A 15 -11.85 -8.80 18.40
C ALA A 15 -12.77 -9.82 17.70
N CYS A 16 -13.95 -10.07 18.27
CA CYS A 16 -14.95 -10.96 17.67
C CYS A 16 -15.46 -10.40 16.33
N GLY A 17 -15.77 -9.09 16.27
CA GLY A 17 -16.23 -8.43 15.05
C GLY A 17 -15.23 -8.52 13.91
N VAL A 18 -13.94 -8.32 14.19
CA VAL A 18 -12.87 -8.42 13.18
C VAL A 18 -12.73 -9.84 12.65
N GLN A 19 -12.84 -10.86 13.51
CA GLN A 19 -12.75 -12.26 13.08
C GLN A 19 -13.91 -12.67 12.17
N VAL A 20 -15.14 -12.21 12.48
CA VAL A 20 -16.32 -12.46 11.63
C VAL A 20 -16.16 -11.76 10.28
N ALA A 21 -15.75 -10.49 10.27
CA ALA A 21 -15.51 -9.72 9.05
C ALA A 21 -14.39 -10.33 8.19
N LEU A 22 -13.31 -10.80 8.83
CA LEU A 22 -12.21 -11.49 8.16
C LEU A 22 -12.68 -12.79 7.53
N ARG A 23 -13.48 -13.60 8.25
CA ARG A 23 -14.02 -14.86 7.73
C ARG A 23 -14.94 -14.63 6.54
N SER A 24 -15.82 -13.64 6.60
CA SER A 24 -16.69 -13.29 5.47
C SER A 24 -15.88 -12.76 4.28
N ALA A 25 -14.87 -11.93 4.53
CA ALA A 25 -13.99 -11.43 3.48
C ALA A 25 -13.21 -12.57 2.81
N MET A 26 -12.63 -13.48 3.60
CA MET A 26 -11.93 -14.67 3.07
C MET A 26 -12.86 -15.55 2.25
N MET A 27 -14.10 -15.82 2.70
CA MET A 27 -15.07 -16.56 1.90
C MET A 27 -15.40 -15.84 0.59
N SER A 28 -15.62 -14.53 0.62
CA SER A 28 -15.90 -13.76 -0.59
C SER A 28 -14.73 -13.77 -1.57
N ILE A 29 -13.48 -13.65 -1.09
CA ILE A 29 -12.28 -13.73 -1.91
C ILE A 29 -12.13 -15.15 -2.47
N ALA A 30 -12.35 -16.18 -1.66
CA ALA A 30 -12.25 -17.57 -2.09
C ALA A 30 -13.25 -17.90 -3.22
N VAL A 31 -14.44 -17.30 -3.22
CA VAL A 31 -15.43 -17.45 -4.30
C VAL A 31 -15.13 -16.56 -5.51
N LEU A 32 -14.64 -15.33 -5.28
CA LEU A 32 -14.37 -14.39 -6.36
C LEU A 32 -13.15 -14.79 -7.19
N THR A 33 -12.15 -15.41 -6.55
CA THR A 33 -10.91 -15.85 -7.18
C THR A 33 -11.16 -16.81 -8.36
N PRO A 34 -11.84 -17.95 -8.22
CA PRO A 34 -12.11 -18.84 -9.35
C PRO A 34 -12.92 -18.13 -10.46
N GLY A 35 -13.86 -17.24 -10.11
CA GLY A 35 -14.58 -16.42 -11.09
C GLY A 35 -13.66 -15.54 -11.93
N LEU A 36 -12.63 -14.94 -11.29
CA LEU A 36 -11.60 -14.16 -11.99
C LEU A 36 -10.76 -15.04 -12.92
N TRP A 37 -10.50 -16.30 -12.55
CA TRP A 37 -9.71 -17.25 -13.33
C TRP A 37 -10.45 -17.84 -14.53
N VAL A 38 -11.78 -17.95 -14.44
CA VAL A 38 -12.61 -18.31 -15.59
C VAL A 38 -12.51 -17.25 -16.69
N MET A 39 -12.23 -15.97 -16.36
CA MET A 39 -12.13 -14.90 -17.35
C MET A 39 -11.02 -15.12 -18.38
N PRO A 40 -9.74 -15.37 -18.02
CA PRO A 40 -8.69 -15.74 -18.97
C PRO A 40 -9.09 -16.89 -19.91
N VAL A 41 -9.72 -17.94 -19.38
CA VAL A 41 -10.19 -19.08 -20.18
C VAL A 41 -11.26 -18.63 -21.17
N ALA A 42 -12.23 -17.82 -20.73
CA ALA A 42 -13.24 -17.24 -21.59
C ALA A 42 -12.65 -16.31 -22.67
N TYR A 43 -11.59 -15.54 -22.37
CA TYR A 43 -10.86 -14.76 -23.38
C TYR A 43 -10.19 -15.64 -24.42
N CYS A 44 -9.57 -16.75 -24.01
CA CYS A 44 -8.97 -17.71 -24.94
C CYS A 44 -10.03 -18.35 -25.86
N LEU A 45 -11.17 -18.77 -25.30
CA LEU A 45 -12.29 -19.29 -26.07
C LEU A 45 -12.87 -18.24 -27.03
N TYR A 46 -13.02 -16.99 -26.56
CA TYR A 46 -13.44 -15.87 -27.40
C TYR A 46 -12.47 -15.64 -28.57
N LEU A 47 -11.16 -15.68 -28.33
CA LEU A 47 -10.15 -15.52 -29.39
C LEU A 47 -10.19 -16.69 -30.39
N MET A 48 -10.38 -17.93 -29.94
CA MET A 48 -10.58 -19.06 -30.84
C MET A 48 -11.83 -18.88 -31.70
N LEU A 49 -12.95 -18.46 -31.09
CA LEU A 49 -14.20 -18.17 -31.78
C LEU A 49 -14.02 -17.03 -32.80
N LEU A 50 -13.31 -15.97 -32.42
CA LEU A 50 -13.01 -14.83 -33.28
C LEU A 50 -12.19 -15.26 -34.50
N LEU A 51 -11.17 -16.10 -34.31
CA LEU A 51 -10.35 -16.62 -35.41
C LEU A 51 -11.14 -17.56 -36.33
N ASP A 52 -12.02 -18.38 -35.77
CA ASP A 52 -12.87 -19.30 -36.52
C ASP A 52 -13.95 -18.57 -37.34
N VAL A 53 -14.46 -17.44 -36.83
CA VAL A 53 -15.39 -16.57 -37.56
C VAL A 53 -14.68 -15.67 -38.57
N ALA A 54 -13.43 -15.25 -38.30
CA ALA A 54 -12.68 -14.37 -39.20
C ALA A 54 -12.14 -15.07 -40.47
N ARG A 55 -11.94 -16.39 -40.44
CA ARG A 55 -11.42 -17.15 -41.59
C ARG A 55 -12.41 -17.36 -42.74
N PRO A 56 -13.67 -17.77 -42.49
CA PRO A 56 -14.70 -17.76 -43.52
C PRO A 56 -15.28 -16.35 -43.58
N GLY A 57 -15.32 -15.70 -44.74
CA GLY A 57 -15.91 -14.36 -44.92
C GLY A 57 -17.42 -14.30 -44.61
N ARG A 58 -17.81 -14.53 -43.36
CA ARG A 58 -19.18 -14.64 -42.86
C ARG A 58 -19.84 -13.27 -42.67
N SER A 59 -21.17 -13.29 -42.69
CA SER A 59 -22.08 -12.15 -42.48
C SER A 59 -21.64 -11.28 -41.29
N GLY A 60 -21.67 -9.95 -41.50
CA GLY A 60 -21.33 -8.95 -40.47
C GLY A 60 -22.17 -9.04 -39.19
N GLU A 61 -23.33 -9.71 -39.23
CA GLU A 61 -24.15 -10.00 -38.04
C GLU A 61 -23.41 -10.82 -36.99
N SER A 62 -22.60 -11.80 -37.43
CA SER A 62 -21.78 -12.62 -36.52
C SER A 62 -20.68 -11.81 -35.83
N LEU A 63 -20.15 -10.80 -36.53
CA LEU A 63 -19.13 -9.90 -36.02
C LEU A 63 -19.71 -8.98 -34.94
N VAL A 64 -20.92 -8.47 -35.14
CA VAL A 64 -21.65 -7.69 -34.12
C VAL A 64 -21.89 -8.52 -32.86
N GLY A 65 -22.28 -9.79 -33.02
CA GLY A 65 -22.45 -10.72 -31.89
C GLY A 65 -21.15 -10.94 -31.09
N LEU A 66 -20.02 -11.14 -31.78
CA LEU A 66 -18.69 -11.26 -31.17
C LEU A 66 -18.29 -10.00 -30.40
N VAL A 67 -18.47 -8.82 -31.00
CA VAL A 67 -18.19 -7.53 -30.32
C VAL A 67 -19.04 -7.39 -29.06
N GLY A 68 -20.33 -7.75 -29.13
CA GLY A 68 -21.21 -7.76 -27.97
C GLY A 68 -20.70 -8.67 -26.85
N MET A 69 -20.29 -9.90 -27.18
CA MET A 69 -19.69 -10.82 -26.21
C MET A 69 -18.40 -10.27 -25.60
N ALA A 70 -17.54 -9.63 -26.39
CA ALA A 70 -16.30 -9.02 -25.90
C ALA A 70 -16.59 -7.92 -24.87
N VAL A 71 -17.55 -7.03 -25.14
CA VAL A 71 -17.95 -5.96 -24.22
C VAL A 71 -18.46 -6.53 -22.90
N VAL A 72 -19.31 -7.57 -22.96
CA VAL A 72 -19.83 -8.24 -21.76
C VAL A 72 -18.70 -8.89 -20.96
N LEU A 73 -17.78 -9.58 -21.63
CA LEU A 73 -16.66 -10.25 -20.98
C LEU A 73 -15.69 -9.26 -20.30
N ILE A 74 -15.36 -8.17 -20.98
CA ILE A 74 -14.53 -7.09 -20.43
C ILE A 74 -15.24 -6.40 -19.26
N GLY A 75 -16.51 -6.06 -19.42
CA GLY A 75 -17.31 -5.42 -18.38
C GLY A 75 -17.43 -6.29 -17.13
N PHE A 76 -17.69 -7.57 -17.30
CA PHE A 76 -17.78 -8.53 -16.19
C PHE A 76 -16.41 -8.71 -15.51
N HIS A 77 -15.33 -8.83 -16.27
CA HIS A 77 -13.97 -8.92 -15.71
C HIS A 77 -13.61 -7.66 -14.89
N ALA A 78 -13.90 -6.47 -15.41
CA ALA A 78 -13.68 -5.20 -14.70
C ALA A 78 -14.50 -5.11 -13.40
N LEU A 79 -15.75 -5.59 -13.43
CA LEU A 79 -16.62 -5.64 -12.25
C LEU A 79 -16.06 -6.57 -11.17
N LEU A 80 -15.59 -7.77 -11.54
CA LEU A 80 -14.95 -8.68 -10.59
C LEU A 80 -13.70 -8.07 -9.97
N LEU A 81 -12.84 -7.43 -10.77
CA LEU A 81 -11.64 -6.74 -10.28
C LEU A 81 -11.99 -5.62 -9.29
N THR A 82 -13.02 -4.83 -9.60
CA THR A 82 -13.47 -3.74 -8.72
C THR A 82 -14.03 -4.28 -7.41
N ARG A 83 -14.84 -5.34 -7.46
CA ARG A 83 -15.36 -5.99 -6.24
C ARG A 83 -14.24 -6.54 -5.37
N ARG A 84 -13.22 -7.15 -5.98
CA ARG A 84 -12.03 -7.63 -5.27
C ARG A 84 -11.32 -6.50 -4.53
N GLN A 85 -11.09 -5.38 -5.22
CA GLN A 85 -10.45 -4.21 -4.64
C GLN A 85 -11.26 -3.61 -3.49
N GLN A 86 -12.59 -3.55 -3.63
CA GLN A 86 -13.48 -3.09 -2.55
C GLN A 86 -13.39 -3.97 -1.30
N ILE A 87 -13.38 -5.30 -1.47
CA ILE A 87 -13.25 -6.25 -0.35
C ILE A 87 -11.89 -6.09 0.34
N LEU A 88 -10.81 -6.00 -0.43
CA LEU A 88 -9.46 -5.79 0.11
C LEU A 88 -9.33 -4.44 0.83
N ALA A 89 -9.94 -3.38 0.28
CA ALA A 89 -9.96 -2.07 0.93
C ALA A 89 -10.76 -2.09 2.24
N ALA A 90 -11.93 -2.72 2.26
CA ALA A 90 -12.72 -2.90 3.48
C ALA A 90 -11.96 -3.71 4.54
N LEU A 91 -11.26 -4.77 4.11
CA LEU A 91 -10.42 -5.57 4.98
C LEU A 91 -9.27 -4.74 5.58
N SER A 92 -8.61 -3.92 4.76
CA SER A 92 -7.54 -3.02 5.23
C SER A 92 -8.05 -2.03 6.28
N ALA A 93 -9.25 -1.47 6.10
CA ALA A 93 -9.86 -0.58 7.09
C ALA A 93 -10.24 -1.30 8.40
N ALA A 94 -10.71 -2.55 8.32
CA ALA A 94 -10.99 -3.36 9.50
C ALA A 94 -9.71 -3.67 10.30
N TYR A 95 -8.62 -4.00 9.60
CA TYR A 95 -7.30 -4.14 10.20
C TYR A 95 -6.81 -2.83 10.83
N ASP A 96 -7.08 -1.67 10.21
CA ASP A 96 -6.69 -0.39 10.79
C ASP A 96 -7.36 -0.09 12.14
N ILE A 97 -8.60 -0.54 12.31
CA ILE A 97 -9.35 -0.40 13.56
C ILE A 97 -8.80 -1.36 14.63
N ALA A 98 -8.48 -2.60 14.25
CA ALA A 98 -7.92 -3.61 15.14
C ALA A 98 -6.46 -3.32 15.54
N GLY A 99 -5.70 -2.72 14.61
CA GLY A 99 -4.26 -2.49 14.68
C GLY A 99 -3.82 -1.35 15.59
N ARG A 100 -4.73 -0.59 16.23
CA ARG A 100 -4.35 0.52 17.14
C ARG A 100 -3.41 0.14 18.29
N LYS A 101 -3.21 -1.16 18.55
CA LYS A 101 -2.25 -1.69 19.53
C LYS A 101 -0.93 -2.20 18.93
N LEU A 102 -0.88 -2.47 17.62
CA LEU A 102 0.34 -2.86 16.91
C LEU A 102 1.19 -1.62 16.59
N HIS A 103 2.50 -1.81 16.43
CA HIS A 103 3.38 -0.72 16.02
C HIS A 103 2.93 -0.16 14.66
N GLN A 104 2.67 1.15 14.62
CA GLN A 104 2.20 1.90 13.45
C GLN A 104 3.01 1.61 12.17
N VAL A 105 4.30 1.30 12.34
CA VAL A 105 5.23 0.93 11.25
C VAL A 105 4.87 -0.40 10.57
N GLU A 106 4.42 -1.42 11.32
CA GLU A 106 4.00 -2.70 10.74
C GLU A 106 2.63 -2.60 10.07
N GLN A 107 1.77 -1.72 10.59
CA GLN A 107 0.45 -1.49 10.02
C GLN A 107 0.54 -0.80 8.66
N ASP A 108 1.43 0.18 8.51
CA ASP A 108 1.66 0.85 7.23
C ASP A 108 2.24 -0.10 6.17
N SER A 109 3.10 -1.05 6.56
CA SER A 109 3.65 -2.05 5.63
C SER A 109 2.61 -3.08 5.22
N LEU A 110 1.76 -3.56 6.14
CA LEU A 110 0.62 -4.43 5.83
C LEU A 110 -0.40 -3.74 4.92
N ARG A 111 -0.70 -2.47 5.19
CA ARG A 111 -1.61 -1.67 4.37
C ARG A 111 -1.05 -1.49 2.96
N HIS A 112 0.23 -1.18 2.83
CA HIS A 112 0.88 -1.12 1.52
C HIS A 112 0.93 -2.48 0.81
N ALA A 113 1.13 -3.60 1.53
CA ALA A 113 1.11 -4.92 0.92
C ALA A 113 -0.29 -5.34 0.44
N LEU A 114 -1.33 -4.99 1.19
CA LEU A 114 -2.73 -5.25 0.85
C LEU A 114 -3.21 -4.40 -0.33
N LEU A 115 -2.84 -3.11 -0.36
CA LEU A 115 -3.24 -2.18 -1.41
C LEU A 115 -2.33 -2.25 -2.66
N GLY A 116 -1.06 -2.61 -2.49
CA GLY A 116 -0.04 -2.64 -3.55
C GLY A 116 -0.13 -3.84 -4.49
N GLY A 117 -1.23 -4.60 -4.46
CA GLY A 117 -1.44 -5.74 -5.35
C GLY A 117 -0.70 -7.02 -4.94
N ALA A 118 0.18 -6.99 -3.93
CA ALA A 118 0.88 -8.19 -3.46
C ALA A 118 -0.09 -9.22 -2.87
N ALA A 119 -1.07 -8.78 -2.09
CA ALA A 119 -2.12 -9.66 -1.59
C ALA A 119 -2.97 -10.25 -2.72
N ALA A 120 -3.24 -9.48 -3.78
CA ALA A 120 -3.93 -9.98 -4.96
C ALA A 120 -3.08 -11.04 -5.67
N ALA A 121 -1.79 -10.78 -5.89
CA ALA A 121 -0.87 -11.73 -6.50
C ALA A 121 -0.75 -13.04 -5.70
N LEU A 122 -0.76 -12.99 -4.37
CA LEU A 122 -0.75 -14.20 -3.53
C LEU A 122 -2.02 -15.03 -3.68
N VAL A 123 -3.18 -14.37 -3.66
CA VAL A 123 -4.46 -15.03 -3.88
C VAL A 123 -4.52 -15.64 -5.27
N ASP A 124 -4.03 -14.94 -6.29
CA ASP A 124 -3.95 -15.47 -7.66
C ASP A 124 -2.97 -16.65 -7.75
N ALA A 125 -1.83 -16.55 -7.07
CA ALA A 125 -0.85 -17.63 -7.00
C ALA A 125 -1.42 -18.90 -6.34
N ALA A 126 -2.26 -18.77 -5.32
CA ALA A 126 -2.89 -19.90 -4.64
C ALA A 126 -3.81 -20.72 -5.57
N SER A 127 -4.36 -20.09 -6.60
CA SER A 127 -5.22 -20.71 -7.62
C SER A 127 -4.48 -21.26 -8.84
N LEU A 128 -3.17 -20.99 -8.99
CA LEU A 128 -2.36 -21.56 -10.08
C LEU A 128 -2.42 -23.10 -10.16
N PRO A 129 -2.38 -23.87 -9.05
CA PRO A 129 -2.44 -25.33 -9.13
C PRO A 129 -3.74 -25.84 -9.77
N LEU A 130 -4.87 -25.17 -9.50
CA LEU A 130 -6.16 -25.51 -10.09
C LEU A 130 -6.16 -25.26 -11.60
N LEU A 131 -5.61 -24.12 -12.04
CA LEU A 131 -5.43 -23.82 -13.46
C LEU A 131 -4.56 -24.87 -14.16
N LEU A 132 -3.41 -25.20 -13.55
CA LEU A 132 -2.49 -26.21 -14.09
C LEU A 132 -3.18 -27.57 -14.20
N ALA A 133 -4.02 -27.95 -13.24
CA ALA A 133 -4.79 -29.19 -13.28
C ALA A 133 -5.82 -29.20 -14.43
N ILE A 134 -6.57 -28.10 -14.63
CA ILE A 134 -7.52 -27.98 -15.74
C ILE A 134 -6.79 -28.02 -17.08
N LEU A 135 -5.68 -27.29 -17.20
CA LEU A 135 -4.87 -27.27 -18.41
C LEU A 135 -4.26 -28.65 -18.71
N ALA A 136 -3.84 -29.39 -17.67
CA ALA A 136 -3.36 -30.77 -17.78
C ALA A 136 -4.43 -31.70 -18.34
N LEU A 137 -5.68 -31.50 -17.92
CA LEU A 137 -6.83 -32.29 -18.34
C LEU A 137 -7.20 -32.01 -19.81
N ILE A 138 -7.11 -30.75 -20.26
CA ILE A 138 -7.38 -30.37 -21.65
C ILE A 138 -6.26 -30.85 -22.57
N SER A 139 -5.01 -30.60 -22.19
CA SER A 139 -3.85 -30.94 -23.01
C SER A 139 -2.61 -31.06 -22.13
N GLY A 140 -2.25 -32.31 -21.78
CA GLY A 140 -1.16 -32.58 -20.84
C GLY A 140 0.16 -31.86 -21.16
N TRP A 141 0.46 -31.63 -22.45
CA TRP A 141 1.69 -30.94 -22.86
C TRP A 141 1.62 -29.42 -22.71
N LEU A 142 0.43 -28.81 -22.82
CA LEU A 142 0.27 -27.35 -22.69
C LEU A 142 0.64 -26.85 -21.30
N VAL A 143 0.63 -27.73 -20.29
CA VAL A 143 1.03 -27.41 -18.90
C VAL A 143 2.52 -27.10 -18.78
N VAL A 144 3.36 -27.65 -19.67
CA VAL A 144 4.81 -27.45 -19.60
C VAL A 144 5.18 -25.98 -19.74
N ILE A 145 4.47 -25.24 -20.59
CA ILE A 145 4.71 -23.82 -20.87
C ILE A 145 4.52 -22.93 -19.62
N PRO A 146 3.34 -22.90 -18.96
CA PRO A 146 3.15 -22.11 -17.75
C PRO A 146 3.97 -22.64 -16.58
N LEU A 147 4.26 -23.94 -16.50
CA LEU A 147 5.12 -24.50 -15.45
C LEU A 147 6.55 -23.94 -15.55
N PHE A 148 7.08 -23.82 -16.77
CA PHE A 148 8.37 -23.17 -17.02
C PHE A 148 8.34 -21.68 -16.65
N GLY A 149 7.26 -20.99 -16.99
CA GLY A 149 7.03 -19.59 -16.59
C GLY A 149 7.02 -19.40 -15.06
N VAL A 150 6.31 -20.26 -14.33
CA VAL A 150 6.27 -20.26 -12.86
C VAL A 150 7.66 -20.53 -12.28
N MET A 151 8.40 -21.48 -12.86
CA MET A 151 9.76 -21.78 -12.44
C MET A 151 10.71 -20.58 -12.61
N ILE A 152 10.66 -19.90 -13.76
CA ILE A 152 11.44 -18.67 -14.00
C ILE A 152 11.05 -17.57 -13.02
N GLY A 153 9.74 -17.33 -12.86
CA GLY A 153 9.22 -16.32 -11.94
C GLY A 153 9.67 -16.58 -10.49
N ALA A 154 9.58 -17.83 -10.05
CA ALA A 154 10.05 -18.26 -8.73
C ALA A 154 11.57 -18.06 -8.57
N LEU A 155 12.36 -18.33 -9.60
CA LEU A 155 13.81 -18.10 -9.59
C LEU A 155 14.14 -16.62 -9.42
N ILE A 156 13.46 -15.73 -10.15
CA ILE A 156 13.62 -14.27 -10.04
C ILE A 156 13.22 -13.79 -8.64
N LEU A 157 12.09 -14.27 -8.11
CA LEU A 157 11.66 -13.92 -6.76
C LEU A 157 12.65 -14.42 -5.70
N MET A 158 13.21 -15.61 -5.88
CA MET A 158 14.24 -16.14 -4.99
C MET A 158 15.54 -15.33 -5.05
N THR A 159 15.98 -14.86 -6.23
CA THR A 159 17.19 -14.05 -6.33
C THR A 159 17.00 -12.69 -5.67
N GLU A 160 15.84 -12.05 -5.85
CA GLU A 160 15.52 -10.79 -5.17
C GLU A 160 15.33 -10.98 -3.66
N ALA A 161 14.66 -12.04 -3.21
CA ALA A 161 14.52 -12.34 -1.78
C ALA A 161 15.89 -12.60 -1.13
N ARG A 162 16.81 -13.27 -1.82
CA ARG A 162 18.20 -13.46 -1.36
C ARG A 162 18.97 -12.14 -1.35
N ARG A 163 18.77 -11.28 -2.36
CA ARG A 163 19.37 -9.93 -2.38
C ARG A 163 18.87 -9.11 -1.21
N MET A 164 17.57 -9.10 -0.93
CA MET A 164 16.99 -8.43 0.24
C MET A 164 17.59 -8.94 1.53
N LYS A 165 17.62 -10.27 1.76
CA LYS A 165 18.22 -10.87 2.97
C LYS A 165 19.71 -10.52 3.15
N ARG A 166 20.49 -10.45 2.06
CA ARG A 166 21.90 -10.02 2.11
C ARG A 166 22.06 -8.53 2.41
N CYS A 167 21.05 -7.73 2.10
CA CYS A 167 21.06 -6.28 2.28
C CYS A 167 20.41 -5.84 3.60
N SER A 168 19.72 -6.74 4.31
CA SER A 168 19.28 -6.59 5.71
C SER A 168 20.43 -6.60 6.74
N ALA A 169 21.69 -6.53 6.29
CA ALA A 169 22.80 -6.08 7.12
C ALA A 169 22.47 -4.67 7.70
N PRO A 170 23.06 -4.24 8.84
CA PRO A 170 22.60 -3.12 9.68
C PRO A 170 22.56 -1.68 9.08
N GLY A 171 22.49 -1.52 7.75
CA GLY A 171 22.19 -0.28 7.02
C GLY A 171 20.77 -0.21 6.42
N GLU A 172 19.90 -1.18 6.71
CA GLU A 172 18.52 -1.32 6.22
C GLU A 172 17.62 -0.06 6.23
N PRO A 173 17.67 0.84 7.23
CA PRO A 173 16.80 2.03 7.22
C PRO A 173 17.10 3.01 6.08
N ARG A 174 18.33 3.01 5.52
CA ARG A 174 18.65 3.88 4.38
C ARG A 174 18.06 3.38 3.06
N ARG A 175 18.01 2.07 2.85
CA ARG A 175 17.48 1.52 1.58
C ARG A 175 15.96 1.53 1.50
N MET A 176 15.27 1.28 2.61
CA MET A 176 13.82 1.51 2.66
C MET A 176 13.52 2.99 2.36
N ARG A 177 14.32 3.92 2.89
CA ARG A 177 14.16 5.35 2.61
C ARG A 177 14.28 5.69 1.13
N ASP A 178 15.26 5.11 0.43
CA ASP A 178 15.45 5.36 -1.00
C ASP A 178 14.31 4.74 -1.82
N ALA A 179 13.83 3.54 -1.46
CA ALA A 179 12.69 2.90 -2.10
C ALA A 179 11.37 3.68 -1.90
N PHE A 180 11.14 4.19 -0.68
CA PHE A 180 10.02 5.08 -0.41
C PHE A 180 10.16 6.40 -1.19
N GLY A 181 11.38 6.93 -1.35
CA GLY A 181 11.64 8.10 -2.19
C GLY A 181 11.11 7.92 -3.61
N VAL A 182 11.43 6.79 -4.24
CA VAL A 182 10.94 6.46 -5.60
C VAL A 182 9.42 6.35 -5.66
N LEU A 183 8.79 5.77 -4.63
CA LEU A 183 7.33 5.65 -4.57
C LEU A 183 6.64 7.02 -4.46
N VAL A 184 7.21 7.91 -3.64
CA VAL A 184 6.70 9.27 -3.43
C VAL A 184 6.90 10.11 -4.68
N ASP A 185 8.01 9.95 -5.39
CA ASP A 185 8.24 10.61 -6.67
C ASP A 185 7.24 10.13 -7.74
N ASN A 186 6.99 8.81 -7.85
CA ASN A 186 5.96 8.28 -8.73
C ASN A 186 4.54 8.80 -8.38
N GLN A 187 4.20 8.87 -7.09
CA GLN A 187 2.92 9.42 -6.65
C GLN A 187 2.80 10.91 -6.96
N ARG A 188 3.91 11.65 -6.83
CA ARG A 188 3.98 13.06 -7.19
C ARG A 188 3.73 13.26 -8.69
N ASP A 189 4.33 12.43 -9.53
CA ASP A 189 4.17 12.49 -10.98
C ASP A 189 2.73 12.15 -11.40
N HIS A 190 2.11 11.14 -10.77
CA HIS A 190 0.68 10.85 -11.00
C HIS A 190 -0.24 11.99 -10.57
N LEU A 191 0.02 12.63 -9.43
CA LEU A 191 -0.75 13.80 -9.00
C LEU A 191 -0.50 15.01 -9.91
N ALA A 192 0.71 15.17 -10.44
CA ALA A 192 1.03 16.22 -11.40
C ALA A 192 0.30 16.02 -12.73
N LEU A 193 0.23 14.79 -13.24
CA LEU A 193 -0.55 14.44 -14.44
C LEU A 193 -2.05 14.72 -14.27
N LEU A 194 -2.57 14.62 -13.05
CA LEU A 194 -3.95 14.97 -12.70
C LEU A 194 -4.18 16.48 -12.47
N GLY A 195 -3.16 17.33 -12.68
CA GLY A 195 -3.25 18.77 -12.45
C GLY A 195 -3.25 19.18 -10.96
N LEU A 196 -2.94 18.26 -10.05
CA LEU A 196 -2.95 18.47 -8.59
C LEU A 196 -1.55 18.80 -8.04
N ALA A 197 -0.81 19.67 -8.72
CA ALA A 197 0.59 19.97 -8.41
C ALA A 197 0.80 20.49 -6.97
N ASP A 198 -0.09 21.34 -6.46
CA ASP A 198 -0.02 21.86 -5.09
C ASP A 198 -0.19 20.76 -4.04
N ARG A 199 -1.08 19.81 -4.32
CA ARG A 199 -1.32 18.65 -3.45
C ARG A 199 -0.14 17.69 -3.48
N ALA A 200 0.47 17.51 -4.65
CA ALA A 200 1.70 16.72 -4.81
C ALA A 200 2.87 17.31 -4.01
N ALA A 201 3.04 18.64 -4.02
CA ALA A 201 4.05 19.33 -3.22
C ALA A 201 3.78 19.22 -1.71
N ALA A 202 2.52 19.33 -1.28
CA ALA A 202 2.12 19.14 0.12
C ALA A 202 2.42 17.72 0.62
N VAL A 203 2.12 16.69 -0.18
CA VAL A 203 2.44 15.29 0.16
C VAL A 203 3.96 15.08 0.27
N ALA A 204 4.73 15.59 -0.69
CA ALA A 204 6.20 15.46 -0.67
C ALA A 204 6.83 16.14 0.56
N THR A 205 6.33 17.32 0.95
CA THR A 205 6.82 18.02 2.16
C THR A 205 6.45 17.27 3.44
N ALA A 206 5.20 16.81 3.57
CA ALA A 206 4.75 16.02 4.71
C ALA A 206 5.58 14.73 4.88
N HIS A 207 5.92 14.05 3.78
CA HIS A 207 6.77 12.86 3.83
C HIS A 207 8.22 13.17 4.24
N ARG A 208 8.80 14.26 3.73
CA ARG A 208 10.14 14.71 4.18
C ARG A 208 10.16 15.01 5.68
N HIS A 209 9.08 15.60 6.20
CA HIS A 209 8.94 15.83 7.64
C HIS A 209 8.85 14.52 8.43
N ALA A 210 8.02 13.57 7.99
CA ALA A 210 7.91 12.26 8.64
C ALA A 210 9.25 11.50 8.63
N ALA A 211 9.96 11.50 7.50
CA ALA A 211 11.27 10.88 7.37
C ALA A 211 12.31 11.54 8.29
N ALA A 212 12.33 12.88 8.38
CA ALA A 212 13.22 13.61 9.28
C ALA A 212 12.93 13.35 10.76
N LEU A 213 11.65 13.18 11.13
CA LEU A 213 11.26 12.83 12.50
C LEU A 213 11.64 11.40 12.87
N SER A 214 11.46 10.45 11.93
CA SER A 214 11.89 9.06 12.09
C SER A 214 13.41 8.95 12.25
N ASP A 215 14.18 9.69 11.44
CA ASP A 215 15.63 9.80 11.59
C ASP A 215 16.04 10.33 12.95
N ALA A 216 15.42 11.43 13.39
CA ALA A 216 15.70 12.03 14.67
C ALA A 216 15.40 11.05 15.83
N ALA A 217 14.36 10.21 15.70
CA ALA A 217 14.02 9.19 16.68
C ALA A 217 15.01 8.01 16.69
N ASN A 218 15.52 7.61 15.53
CA ASN A 218 16.44 6.46 15.41
C ASN A 218 17.91 6.82 15.67
N THR A 219 18.30 8.10 15.60
CA THR A 219 19.66 8.50 15.97
C THR A 219 19.87 8.46 17.49
N ARG A 220 20.68 7.50 17.98
CA ARG A 220 21.13 7.44 19.39
C ARG A 220 21.95 8.65 19.87
N ARG A 221 22.29 9.61 18.98
CA ARG A 221 23.09 10.80 19.31
C ARG A 221 22.21 12.06 19.25
N PRO A 222 21.80 12.63 20.40
CA PRO A 222 20.88 13.77 20.45
C PRO A 222 21.44 15.04 19.75
N GLY A 223 22.77 15.17 19.65
CA GLY A 223 23.42 16.29 18.95
C GLY A 223 23.23 16.31 17.43
N ARG A 224 23.11 15.14 16.77
CA ARG A 224 22.89 15.06 15.31
C ARG A 224 21.42 15.24 14.94
N ALA A 225 20.49 14.79 15.79
CA ALA A 225 19.05 14.98 15.58
C ALA A 225 18.69 16.47 15.49
N LYS A 226 19.29 17.32 16.33
CA LYS A 226 19.03 18.76 16.36
C LYS A 226 19.50 19.47 15.08
N ALA A 227 20.65 19.06 14.53
CA ALA A 227 21.18 19.61 13.28
C ALA A 227 20.32 19.21 12.06
N GLY A 228 19.80 17.98 12.01
CA GLY A 228 18.93 17.53 10.92
C GLY A 228 17.60 18.29 10.85
N ILE A 229 16.97 18.54 12.01
CA ILE A 229 15.71 19.31 12.10
C ILE A 229 15.91 20.76 11.66
N LEU A 230 17.06 21.37 12.01
CA LEU A 230 17.41 22.74 11.60
C LEU A 230 17.77 22.84 10.10
N ALA A 231 18.50 21.86 9.55
CA ALA A 231 18.92 21.87 8.15
C ALA A 231 17.76 21.65 7.17
N HIS A 232 16.73 20.89 7.55
CA HIS A 232 15.56 20.64 6.69
C HIS A 232 14.50 21.74 6.75
N GLY A 233 14.76 22.87 7.42
CA GLY A 233 13.85 24.02 7.41
C GLY A 233 12.49 23.73 8.05
N ILE A 234 12.43 22.80 9.01
CA ILE A 234 11.19 22.42 9.71
C ILE A 234 10.68 23.55 10.63
N VAL A 235 11.48 24.59 10.82
CA VAL A 235 10.99 25.84 11.42
C VAL A 235 10.03 26.48 10.41
N PRO A 236 8.73 26.63 10.72
CA PRO A 236 7.78 27.25 9.81
C PRO A 236 8.32 28.61 9.40
N ARG A 237 8.49 28.82 8.08
CA ARG A 237 8.96 30.09 7.50
C ARG A 237 8.13 31.31 7.95
N ARG A 238 6.96 31.10 8.56
CA ARG A 238 6.16 32.15 9.22
C ARG A 238 6.84 32.79 10.43
N CYS A 239 7.82 32.16 11.09
CA CYS A 239 8.60 32.82 12.14
C CYS A 239 9.71 33.75 11.61
N CYS A 240 10.02 33.71 10.30
CA CYS A 240 11.08 34.54 9.72
C CYS A 240 10.58 35.75 8.92
N ARG A 241 9.26 35.96 8.82
CA ARG A 241 8.68 37.17 8.21
C ARG A 241 8.54 38.29 9.25
N CYS A 242 9.62 38.59 9.98
CA CYS A 242 9.75 39.81 10.80
C CYS A 242 10.67 40.85 10.13
N ARG A 243 11.19 40.60 8.92
CA ARG A 243 12.28 41.41 8.37
C ARG A 243 11.86 42.82 7.92
N ASP A 244 10.56 43.10 7.81
CA ASP A 244 10.04 44.38 7.30
C ASP A 244 9.03 45.08 8.23
N LEU A 245 8.99 44.73 9.53
CA LEU A 245 8.18 45.45 10.51
C LEU A 245 9.10 46.17 11.50
N ASP A 246 9.12 47.51 11.44
CA ASP A 246 9.86 48.47 12.28
C ASP A 246 9.51 48.43 13.79
N GLY A 247 9.02 47.31 14.31
CA GLY A 247 8.64 47.11 15.71
C GLY A 247 9.52 46.08 16.41
N GLY A 248 10.76 46.44 16.75
CA GLY A 248 11.77 45.56 17.38
C GLY A 248 11.42 44.93 18.75
N GLN A 249 10.24 45.24 19.32
CA GLN A 249 9.74 44.63 20.56
C GLN A 249 8.83 43.42 20.32
N ARG A 250 7.93 43.43 19.33
CA ARG A 250 6.99 42.30 19.10
C ARG A 250 7.68 41.04 18.59
N CYS A 251 8.75 41.16 17.81
CA CYS A 251 9.46 39.97 17.34
C CYS A 251 10.28 39.29 18.45
N ARG A 252 10.67 40.01 19.51
CA ARG A 252 11.36 39.42 20.68
C ARG A 252 10.45 38.60 21.58
N GLU A 253 9.19 39.00 21.76
CA GLU A 253 8.20 38.19 22.49
C GLU A 253 7.78 36.95 21.68
N HIS A 254 7.60 37.08 20.37
CA HIS A 254 7.26 35.94 19.52
C HIS A 254 8.38 34.88 19.52
N TRP A 255 9.66 35.31 19.48
CA TRP A 255 10.79 34.39 19.61
C TRP A 255 10.90 33.70 20.97
N ARG A 256 10.50 34.37 22.08
CA ARG A 256 10.46 33.75 23.41
C ARG A 256 9.36 32.69 23.49
N ASN A 257 8.17 32.96 22.96
CA ASN A 257 7.08 31.98 22.91
C ASN A 257 7.42 30.76 22.04
N CYS A 258 8.08 30.95 20.90
CA CYS A 258 8.54 29.82 20.08
C CYS A 258 9.67 29.00 20.74
N ARG A 259 10.58 29.63 21.50
CA ARG A 259 11.58 28.89 22.28
C ARG A 259 10.96 28.11 23.44
N GLY A 260 9.92 28.64 24.08
CA GLY A 260 9.17 27.94 25.12
C GLY A 260 8.54 26.64 24.60
N LEU A 261 7.83 26.72 23.47
CA LEU A 261 7.22 25.55 22.80
C LEU A 261 8.25 24.47 22.40
N ALA A 262 9.42 24.88 21.90
CA ALA A 262 10.49 23.94 21.59
C ALA A 262 11.12 23.30 22.85
N ALA A 263 11.22 24.05 23.95
CA ALA A 263 11.72 23.54 25.23
C ALA A 263 10.74 22.57 25.90
N ASP A 264 9.43 22.83 25.82
CA ASP A 264 8.39 21.97 26.38
C ASP A 264 8.28 20.63 25.64
N LEU A 265 8.39 20.63 24.30
CA LEU A 265 8.45 19.38 23.52
C LEU A 265 9.67 18.51 23.88
N PHE A 266 10.81 19.13 24.23
CA PHE A 266 11.99 18.41 24.72
C PHE A 266 11.80 17.90 26.16
N ARG A 267 11.09 18.65 27.01
CA ARG A 267 10.82 18.28 28.41
C ARG A 267 9.82 17.13 28.53
N ILE A 268 8.81 17.06 27.67
CA ILE A 268 7.84 15.94 27.60
C ILE A 268 8.54 14.62 27.23
N ARG A 269 9.59 14.67 26.40
CA ARG A 269 10.35 13.46 25.99
C ARG A 269 11.36 12.98 27.04
N ALA A 270 11.83 13.86 27.92
CA ALA A 270 12.71 13.48 29.03
C ALA A 270 11.94 12.82 30.19
N ALA A 271 10.62 12.99 30.25
CA ALA A 271 9.77 12.49 31.33
C ALA A 271 9.17 11.10 31.07
N THR A 272 9.36 10.50 29.88
CA THR A 272 8.97 9.10 29.63
C THR A 272 10.05 8.15 30.15
N PRO A 273 9.82 7.42 31.26
CA PRO A 273 10.79 6.46 31.77
C PRO A 273 10.95 5.32 30.76
N SER A 274 12.18 5.01 30.38
CA SER A 274 12.48 3.77 29.65
C SER A 274 12.27 2.61 30.62
N GLY A 275 11.10 1.98 30.56
CA GLY A 275 10.88 0.69 31.21
C GLY A 275 11.86 -0.33 30.62
N ARG A 276 12.82 -0.76 31.44
CA ARG A 276 13.50 -2.05 31.27
C ARG A 276 12.63 -3.14 31.86
#